data_AF-A0A2V6E9F9-F1
#
_entry.id   AF-A0A2V6E9F9-F1
#
_cell.length_a   1.000
_cell.length_b   1.000
_cell.length_c   1.000
_cell.angle_alpha   90.00
_cell.angle_beta   90.00
_cell.angle_gamma   90.00
#
_symmetry.space_group_name_H-M   'P 1'
#
loop_
_entity.id
_entity.type
_entity.pdbx_description
1 polymer ?
#
loop_
_entity_poly.entity_id
_entity_poly.type
_entity_poly.pdbx_seq_one_letter_code
_entity_poly.pdbx_strand_id
1 'polypeptide(L)'
;RAVGIYDQLANEAANQPHWRNQALFKKGVCLEKESDRDGALATLYRILEFNPSPDRPPEFFWFYKAGFNAARLLEEQQKWEAAAAVYEKLVAANGPRGEEASARLGQLRLEHFLWQ
;
A
#
# COMPACT_ATOMS: atom_id res chain seq x y z
N ARG A 1 7.45 -18.63 -9.30
CA ARG A 1 8.93 -18.51 -9.08
C ARG A 1 9.46 -17.08 -9.23
N ALA A 2 8.72 -16.05 -8.79
CA ALA A 2 9.27 -14.70 -8.55
C ALA A 2 8.85 -14.21 -7.16
N VAL A 3 7.61 -14.51 -6.77
CA VAL A 3 7.05 -14.34 -5.42
C VAL A 3 7.99 -14.85 -4.33
N GLY A 4 8.49 -16.09 -4.43
CA GLY A 4 9.39 -16.68 -3.43
C GLY A 4 10.75 -15.96 -3.31
N ILE A 5 11.30 -15.47 -4.42
CA ILE A 5 12.57 -14.72 -4.41
C ILE A 5 12.38 -13.38 -3.70
N TYR A 6 11.30 -12.66 -4.03
CA TYR A 6 11.01 -11.39 -3.38
C TYR A 6 10.61 -11.54 -1.91
N ASP A 7 9.99 -12.66 -1.53
CA ASP A 7 9.74 -12.97 -0.12
C ASP A 7 11.05 -13.16 0.66
N GLN A 8 11.98 -13.95 0.11
CA GLN A 8 13.30 -14.11 0.70
C GLN A 8 14.04 -12.77 0.82
N LEU A 9 14.07 -11.96 -0.24
CA LEU A 9 14.72 -10.63 -0.20
C LEU A 9 14.08 -9.69 0.83
N ALA A 10 12.75 -9.72 0.97
CA ALA A 10 12.06 -8.91 1.98
C ALA A 10 12.46 -9.33 3.41
N ASN A 11 12.65 -10.63 3.64
CA ASN A 11 13.07 -11.17 4.93
C ASN A 11 14.54 -10.83 5.23
N GLU A 12 15.44 -10.98 4.26
CA GLU A 12 16.86 -10.62 4.39
C GLU A 12 17.04 -9.10 4.63
N ALA A 13 16.20 -8.27 4.00
CA ALA A 13 16.23 -6.83 4.15
C ALA A 13 15.37 -6.28 5.31
N ALA A 14 14.94 -7.12 6.27
CA ALA A 14 13.94 -6.73 7.28
C ALA A 14 14.27 -5.42 8.04
N ASN A 15 15.55 -5.14 8.27
CA ASN A 15 16.03 -3.94 8.97
C ASN A 15 16.34 -2.75 8.05
N GLN A 16 16.11 -2.88 6.74
CA GLN A 16 16.38 -1.86 5.72
C GLN A 16 15.07 -1.52 5.00
N PRO A 17 14.26 -0.58 5.54
CA PRO A 17 12.88 -0.33 5.09
C PRO A 17 12.74 -0.15 3.59
N HIS A 18 13.65 0.61 2.96
CA HIS A 18 13.61 0.82 1.51
C HIS A 18 13.68 -0.49 0.71
N TRP A 19 14.65 -1.36 1.04
CA TRP A 19 14.86 -2.62 0.32
C TRP A 19 13.78 -3.65 0.64
N ARG A 20 13.37 -3.76 1.92
CA ARG A 20 12.23 -4.58 2.33
C ARG A 20 10.96 -4.19 1.57
N ASN A 21 10.63 -2.90 1.56
CA ASN A 21 9.40 -2.43 0.96
C ASN A 21 9.44 -2.55 -0.58
N GLN A 22 10.60 -2.34 -1.21
CA GLN A 22 10.78 -2.63 -2.64
C GLN A 22 10.50 -4.11 -2.96
N ALA A 23 11.07 -5.03 -2.18
CA ALA A 23 10.89 -6.46 -2.38
C ALA A 23 9.42 -6.87 -2.18
N LEU A 24 8.79 -6.42 -1.10
CA LEU A 24 7.36 -6.64 -0.85
C LEU A 24 6.50 -6.07 -1.99
N PHE A 25 6.80 -4.87 -2.47
CA PHE A 25 6.02 -4.25 -3.55
C PHE A 25 6.11 -5.10 -4.83
N LYS A 26 7.33 -5.53 -5.19
CA LYS A 26 7.54 -6.39 -6.36
C LYS A 26 6.86 -7.75 -6.19
N LYS A 27 6.87 -8.33 -4.97
CA LYS A 27 6.08 -9.54 -4.64
C LYS A 27 4.59 -9.31 -4.86
N GLY A 28 4.03 -8.21 -4.36
CA GLY A 28 2.61 -7.87 -4.53
C GLY A 28 2.21 -7.75 -6.00
N VAL A 29 3.03 -7.07 -6.82
CA VAL A 29 2.80 -6.96 -8.28
C VAL A 29 2.85 -8.34 -8.97
N CYS A 30 3.74 -9.23 -8.55
CA CYS A 30 3.77 -10.60 -9.08
C CYS A 30 2.49 -11.37 -8.73
N LEU A 31 2.03 -11.28 -7.49
CA LEU A 31 0.79 -11.94 -7.04
C LEU A 31 -0.43 -11.43 -7.79
N GLU A 32 -0.54 -10.11 -7.98
CA GLU A 32 -1.61 -9.50 -8.79
C GLU A 32 -1.61 -10.05 -10.23
N LYS A 33 -0.44 -10.17 -10.86
CA LYS A 33 -0.30 -10.76 -12.22
C LYS A 33 -0.65 -12.24 -12.26
N GLU A 34 -0.46 -12.96 -11.16
CA GLU A 34 -0.88 -14.35 -10.98
C GLU A 34 -2.38 -14.45 -10.62
N SER A 35 -3.12 -13.33 -10.63
CA SER A 35 -4.52 -13.21 -10.22
C SER A 35 -4.80 -13.50 -8.74
N ASP A 36 -3.76 -13.65 -7.92
CA ASP A 36 -3.86 -13.77 -6.46
C ASP A 36 -4.00 -12.37 -5.83
N ARG A 37 -5.21 -11.82 -5.92
CA ARG A 37 -5.54 -10.48 -5.41
C ARG A 37 -5.43 -10.39 -3.89
N ASP A 38 -5.82 -11.44 -3.17
CA ASP A 38 -5.75 -11.46 -1.70
C ASP A 38 -4.29 -11.51 -1.23
N GLY A 39 -3.45 -12.34 -1.87
CA GLY A 39 -2.02 -12.36 -1.61
C GLY A 39 -1.33 -11.03 -1.95
N ALA A 40 -1.74 -10.38 -3.04
CA ALA A 40 -1.24 -9.06 -3.42
C ALA A 40 -1.58 -8.01 -2.34
N LEU A 41 -2.85 -7.92 -1.93
CA LEU A 41 -3.31 -7.00 -0.89
C LEU A 41 -2.60 -7.25 0.45
N ALA A 42 -2.54 -8.51 0.90
CA ALA A 42 -1.84 -8.88 2.13
C ALA A 42 -0.35 -8.45 2.09
N THR A 43 0.30 -8.62 0.93
CA THR A 43 1.70 -8.21 0.76
C THR A 43 1.87 -6.69 0.76
N LEU A 44 0.97 -5.94 0.11
CA LEU A 44 1.01 -4.48 0.09
C LEU A 44 0.72 -3.88 1.48
N TYR A 45 -0.19 -4.49 2.25
CA TYR A 45 -0.47 -4.05 3.62
C TYR A 45 0.71 -4.17 4.56
N ARG A 46 1.59 -5.17 4.38
CA ARG A 46 2.86 -5.28 5.14
C ARG A 46 3.82 -4.10 4.95
N ILE A 47 3.67 -3.34 3.86
CA ILE A 47 4.40 -2.09 3.63
C ILE A 47 3.74 -0.95 4.41
N LEU A 48 2.40 -0.94 4.48
CA LEU A 48 1.63 0.06 5.22
C LEU A 48 1.68 -0.12 6.74
N GLU A 49 2.03 -1.30 7.25
CA GLU A 49 2.31 -1.55 8.67
C GLU A 49 3.51 -0.74 9.21
N PHE A 50 4.31 -0.12 8.34
CA PHE A 50 5.43 0.70 8.75
C PHE A 50 4.96 1.90 9.60
N ASN A 51 5.38 1.91 10.87
CA ASN A 51 5.12 2.98 11.81
C ASN A 51 6.32 3.94 11.80
N PRO A 52 6.14 5.23 11.45
CA PRO A 52 7.23 6.20 11.55
C PRO A 52 7.72 6.28 13.00
N SER A 53 9.02 6.07 13.18
CA SER A 53 9.69 6.27 14.47
C SER A 53 10.33 7.65 14.48
N PRO A 54 10.34 8.38 15.60
CA PRO A 54 11.07 9.67 15.70
C PRO A 54 12.54 9.55 15.29
N ASP A 55 13.13 8.37 15.48
CA ASP A 55 14.55 8.10 15.26
C ASP A 55 14.87 7.61 13.84
N ARG A 56 13.85 7.41 12.98
CA ARG A 56 14.05 6.95 11.61
C ARG A 56 13.20 7.74 10.63
N PRO A 57 13.81 8.31 9.57
CA PRO A 57 13.04 9.00 8.56
C PRO A 57 12.02 8.03 7.94
N PRO A 58 10.76 8.45 7.78
CA PRO A 58 9.75 7.62 7.13
C PRO A 58 10.14 7.29 5.69
N GLU A 59 9.91 6.04 5.30
CA GLU A 59 10.12 5.60 3.92
C GLU A 59 8.83 5.82 3.12
N PHE A 60 8.70 6.98 2.50
CA PHE A 60 7.47 7.36 1.82
C PHE A 60 7.31 6.77 0.41
N PHE A 61 8.41 6.46 -0.29
CA PHE A 61 8.34 6.12 -1.70
C PHE A 61 7.55 4.82 -1.93
N TRP A 62 7.93 3.73 -1.27
CA TRP A 62 7.18 2.48 -1.41
C TRP A 62 5.90 2.47 -0.59
N PHE A 63 5.84 3.19 0.53
CA PHE A 63 4.61 3.36 1.31
C PHE A 63 3.45 3.89 0.47
N TYR A 64 3.63 5.05 -0.18
CA TYR A 64 2.57 5.62 -1.02
C TYR A 64 2.28 4.73 -2.23
N LYS A 65 3.31 4.21 -2.89
CA LYS A 65 3.12 3.35 -4.06
C LYS A 65 2.31 2.09 -3.71
N ALA A 66 2.57 1.50 -2.54
CA ALA A 66 1.85 0.34 -2.06
C ALA A 66 0.40 0.68 -1.70
N GLY A 67 0.17 1.79 -1.01
CA GLY A 67 -1.17 2.22 -0.63
C GLY A 67 -2.05 2.52 -1.84
N PHE A 68 -1.55 3.26 -2.83
CA PHE A 68 -2.29 3.52 -4.07
C PHE A 68 -2.62 2.22 -4.83
N ASN A 69 -1.69 1.26 -4.89
CA ASN A 69 -1.98 -0.04 -5.51
C ASN A 69 -3.00 -0.86 -4.72
N ALA A 70 -2.90 -0.88 -3.39
CA ALA A 70 -3.85 -1.60 -2.56
C ALA A 70 -5.25 -1.00 -2.68
N ALA A 71 -5.37 0.33 -2.63
CA ALA A 71 -6.64 1.03 -2.80
C ALA A 71 -7.23 0.76 -4.20
N ARG A 72 -6.44 0.85 -5.28
CA ARG A 72 -6.88 0.48 -6.64
C ARG A 72 -7.43 -0.95 -6.70
N LEU A 73 -6.72 -1.92 -6.13
CA LEU A 73 -7.16 -3.32 -6.10
C LEU A 73 -8.49 -3.51 -5.33
N LEU A 74 -8.73 -2.70 -4.30
CA LEU A 74 -9.99 -2.70 -3.56
C LEU A 74 -11.10 -2.02 -4.36
N GLU A 75 -10.84 -0.90 -5.02
CA GLU A 75 -11.78 -0.24 -5.93
C GLU A 75 -12.21 -1.17 -7.08
N GLU A 76 -11.27 -1.89 -7.70
CA GLU A 76 -11.57 -2.88 -8.75
C GLU A 76 -12.45 -4.04 -8.24
N GLN A 77 -12.40 -4.32 -6.94
CA GLN A 77 -13.26 -5.32 -6.26
C GLN A 77 -14.53 -4.69 -5.68
N GLN A 78 -14.78 -3.41 -5.93
CA GLN A 78 -15.91 -2.65 -5.38
C GLN A 78 -15.94 -2.61 -3.85
N LYS A 79 -14.78 -2.76 -3.21
CA LYS A 79 -14.60 -2.68 -1.74
C LYS A 79 -14.30 -1.23 -1.35
N TRP A 80 -15.27 -0.35 -1.56
CA TRP A 80 -15.10 1.11 -1.49
C TRP A 80 -14.67 1.61 -0.11
N GLU A 81 -15.28 1.09 0.94
CA GLU A 81 -14.96 1.44 2.33
C GLU A 81 -13.52 1.05 2.68
N ALA A 82 -13.07 -0.12 2.21
CA ALA A 82 -11.70 -0.58 2.43
C ALA A 82 -10.69 0.26 1.64
N ALA A 83 -11.02 0.66 0.40
CA ALA A 83 -10.21 1.60 -0.38
C ALA A 83 -10.10 2.97 0.32
N ALA A 84 -11.22 3.49 0.82
CA ALA A 84 -11.25 4.75 1.57
C ALA A 84 -10.33 4.69 2.81
N ALA A 85 -10.40 3.61 3.59
CA ALA A 85 -9.53 3.43 4.77
C ALA A 85 -8.03 3.42 4.41
N VAL A 86 -7.66 2.86 3.25
CA VAL A 86 -6.27 2.93 2.77
C VAL A 86 -5.88 4.36 2.41
N TYR A 87 -6.73 5.11 1.70
CA TYR A 87 -6.44 6.51 1.39
C TYR A 87 -6.35 7.39 2.63
N GLU A 88 -7.23 7.21 3.61
CA GLU A 88 -7.16 7.90 4.91
C GLU A 88 -5.80 7.69 5.58
N LYS A 89 -5.29 6.46 5.56
CA LYS A 89 -3.97 6.15 6.09
C LYS A 89 -2.85 6.88 5.32
N LEU A 90 -2.98 7.00 4.00
CA LEU A 90 -2.03 7.76 3.17
C LEU A 90 -2.07 9.27 3.44
N VAL A 91 -3.25 9.82 3.73
CA VAL A 91 -3.44 11.22 4.12
C VAL A 91 -2.83 11.46 5.51
N ALA A 92 -3.13 10.59 6.47
CA ALA A 92 -2.65 10.70 7.86
C ALA A 92 -1.11 10.62 7.98
N ALA A 93 -0.44 9.99 7.02
CA ALA A 93 1.02 9.94 6.97
C ALA A 93 1.70 11.29 6.73
N ASN A 94 0.94 12.32 6.31
CA ASN A 94 1.41 13.70 6.08
C ASN A 94 2.72 13.78 5.25
N GLY A 95 2.82 12.92 4.24
CA GLY A 95 3.98 12.81 3.37
C GLY A 95 3.75 13.43 1.98
N PRO A 96 4.72 13.28 1.06
CA PRO A 96 4.77 14.04 -0.21
C PRO A 96 3.62 13.76 -1.18
N ARG A 97 2.79 12.72 -0.95
CA ARG A 97 1.62 12.39 -1.78
C ARG A 97 0.32 12.36 -0.99
N GLY A 98 0.30 13.03 0.18
CA GLY A 98 -0.90 13.15 1.01
C GLY A 98 -2.03 13.89 0.31
N GLU A 99 -1.73 14.97 -0.43
CA GLU A 99 -2.74 15.73 -1.18
C GLU A 99 -3.39 14.90 -2.30
N GLU A 100 -2.60 14.10 -3.03
CA GLU A 100 -3.11 13.20 -4.06
C GLU A 100 -4.05 12.13 -3.45
N ALA A 101 -3.66 11.56 -2.31
CA ALA A 101 -4.50 10.60 -1.60
C ALA A 101 -5.80 11.23 -1.09
N SER A 102 -5.73 12.47 -0.59
CA SER A 102 -6.89 13.24 -0.12
C SER A 102 -7.86 13.53 -1.28
N ALA A 103 -7.33 13.93 -2.43
CA ALA A 103 -8.13 14.19 -3.63
C ALA A 103 -8.87 12.94 -4.10
N ARG A 104 -8.19 11.78 -4.19
CA ARG A 104 -8.86 10.52 -4.60
C ARG A 104 -9.85 10.04 -3.54
N LEU A 105 -9.53 10.14 -2.25
CA LEU A 105 -10.47 9.84 -1.16
C LEU A 105 -11.76 10.66 -1.27
N GLY A 106 -11.64 11.97 -1.52
CA GLY A 106 -12.79 12.85 -1.70
C GLY A 106 -13.66 12.43 -2.88
N GLN A 107 -13.07 12.11 -4.02
CA GLN A 107 -13.80 11.60 -5.19
C GLN A 107 -14.51 10.28 -4.88
N LEU A 108 -13.80 9.32 -4.28
CA LEU A 108 -14.35 8.00 -3.96
C LEU A 108 -15.56 8.11 -3.04
N ARG A 109 -15.49 8.98 -2.02
CA ARG A 109 -16.61 9.23 -1.09
C ARG A 109 -17.83 9.83 -1.79
N LEU A 110 -17.63 10.74 -2.73
CA LEU A 110 -18.71 11.33 -3.53
C LEU A 110 -19.33 10.31 -4.50
N GLU A 111 -18.50 9.54 -5.21
CA GLU A 111 -18.91 8.53 -6.19
C GLU A 111 -19.75 7.41 -5.56
N HIS A 112 -19.40 7.01 -4.33
CA HIS A 112 -19.99 5.85 -3.65
C HIS A 112 -20.78 6.19 -2.38
N PHE A 113 -21.06 7.48 -2.15
CA PHE A 113 -21.85 7.96 -1.01
C PHE A 113 -21.32 7.48 0.35
N LEU A 114 -19.99 7.46 0.51
CA LEU A 114 -19.33 7.06 1.75
C LEU A 114 -19.30 8.27 2.70
N TRP A 115 -20.36 8.44 3.48
CA TRP A 115 -20.48 9.49 4.48
C TRP A 115 -20.05 8.94 5.86
N GLN A 116 -18.99 9.54 6.43
CA GLN A 116 -18.51 9.29 7.79
C GLN A 116 -18.29 10.63 8.50
#